data_AF-A0A699ZG99-F1
#
_entry.id   AF-A0A699ZG99-F1
#
_cell.length_a   1.000
_cell.length_b   1.000
_cell.length_c   1.000
_cell.angle_alpha   90.00
_cell.angle_beta   90.00
_cell.angle_gamma   90.00
#
_symmetry.space_group_name_H-M   'P 1'
#
loop_
_entity.id
_entity.type
_entity.pdbx_description
1 polymer ?
#
loop_
_entity_poly.entity_id
_entity_poly.type
_entity_poly.pdbx_seq_one_letter_code
_entity_poly.pdbx_strand_id
1 'polypeptide(L)'
;MVEIAGMRCLYTGDYSRVPDRHLPGADTPHIQPDIVIVESTYGVSRHLPREQREELFLQRVVDTLRGGGRVLLPVVAMGRSQELLLLLDEYWEAHPELAAVPIYQASGQMRKGMRVYETYVEMMNDDIKAVFQHHNPFAFRHVTHLKSAAHFDDVGPCVLMATPSGLQSGASRDAFEAWCEDKRNTVIICDFAVQGTLAREILGGPKDILTRTGYRRMLTMIKPQASWMRQAGREAAASGSAPQRRPGGGWRGRPRHRAGQWGGGC
;
A
#
# COMPACT_ATOMS: atom_id res chain seq x y z
N MET A 1 15.13 18.66 0.08
CA MET A 1 15.14 20.06 0.56
C MET A 1 15.76 20.92 -0.52
N VAL A 2 15.18 22.08 -0.81
CA VAL A 2 15.73 23.06 -1.75
C VAL A 2 15.94 24.37 -0.99
N GLU A 3 17.12 24.98 -1.13
CA GLU A 3 17.44 26.27 -0.52
C GLU A 3 17.71 27.31 -1.61
N ILE A 4 16.99 28.43 -1.56
CA ILE A 4 17.14 29.55 -2.51
C ILE A 4 17.13 30.85 -1.72
N ALA A 5 18.19 31.66 -1.85
CA ALA A 5 18.34 32.96 -1.18
C ALA A 5 18.09 32.90 0.35
N GLY A 6 18.55 31.82 1.00
CA GLY A 6 18.39 31.61 2.45
C GLY A 6 17.00 31.11 2.88
N MET A 7 16.05 30.92 1.96
CA MET A 7 14.77 30.28 2.23
C MET A 7 14.83 28.78 1.92
N ARG A 8 14.30 27.96 2.83
CA ARG A 8 14.32 26.49 2.75
C ARG A 8 12.93 25.93 2.54
N CYS A 9 12.76 25.22 1.43
CA CYS A 9 11.52 24.51 1.10
C CYS A 9 11.73 22.99 1.14
N LEU A 10 10.93 22.31 1.95
CA LEU A 10 10.83 20.87 1.99
C LEU A 10 9.59 20.41 1.21
N TYR A 11 9.80 19.71 0.10
CA TYR A 11 8.77 18.91 -0.54
C TYR A 11 8.96 17.45 -0.13
N THR A 12 7.95 16.84 0.50
CA THR A 12 8.05 15.46 1.01
C THR A 12 7.80 14.40 -0.05
N GLY A 13 7.04 14.73 -1.11
CA GLY A 13 6.35 13.71 -1.90
C GLY A 13 5.45 12.85 -1.00
N ASP A 14 5.20 11.61 -1.41
CA ASP A 14 4.56 10.59 -0.58
C ASP A 14 5.58 9.98 0.38
N TYR A 15 5.21 9.81 1.66
CA TYR A 15 6.13 9.27 2.67
C TYR A 15 5.42 8.48 3.76
N SER A 16 6.11 7.49 4.32
CA SER A 16 5.73 6.81 5.57
C SER A 16 6.78 7.09 6.63
N ARG A 17 6.36 7.35 7.86
CA ARG A 17 7.27 7.39 9.03
C ARG A 17 7.38 6.05 9.75
N VAL A 18 6.49 5.11 9.43
CA VAL A 18 6.50 3.77 10.00
C VAL A 18 7.32 2.89 9.06
N PRO A 19 8.39 2.22 9.54
CA PRO A 19 9.14 1.30 8.72
C PRO A 19 8.25 0.15 8.27
N ASP A 20 8.48 -0.30 7.04
CA ASP A 20 7.86 -1.49 6.47
C ASP A 20 8.85 -2.67 6.58
N ARG A 21 8.48 -3.85 6.07
CA ARG A 21 9.36 -5.04 6.06
C ARG A 21 10.67 -4.80 5.31
N HIS A 22 10.66 -3.98 4.26
CA HIS A 22 11.84 -3.72 3.44
C HIS A 22 12.28 -2.26 3.32
N LEU A 23 11.45 -1.29 3.70
CA LEU A 23 11.83 0.13 3.63
C LEU A 23 11.97 0.73 5.02
N PRO A 24 12.97 1.59 5.24
CA PRO A 24 13.03 2.38 6.45
C PRO A 24 11.88 3.39 6.51
N GLY A 25 11.59 3.89 7.71
CA GLY A 25 10.74 5.06 7.86
C GLY A 25 11.44 6.32 7.35
N ALA A 26 10.67 7.31 6.91
CA ALA A 26 11.19 8.58 6.42
C ALA A 26 11.95 9.35 7.51
N ASP A 27 13.13 9.84 7.14
CA ASP A 27 13.94 10.69 8.01
C ASP A 27 13.27 12.03 8.29
N THR A 28 13.52 12.56 9.48
CA THR A 28 13.20 13.95 9.81
C THR A 28 14.42 14.81 9.55
N PRO A 29 14.34 15.84 8.69
CA PRO A 29 15.47 16.73 8.44
C PRO A 29 15.98 17.36 9.74
N HIS A 30 17.30 17.35 9.93
CA HIS A 30 17.93 18.03 11.07
C HIS A 30 17.87 19.56 10.96
N ILE A 31 17.64 20.06 9.75
CA ILE A 31 17.51 21.49 9.45
C ILE A 31 16.04 21.83 9.33
N GLN A 32 15.61 22.85 10.09
CA GLN A 32 14.23 23.32 10.05
C GLN A 32 13.92 24.01 8.70
N PRO A 33 12.90 23.56 7.96
CA PRO A 33 12.40 24.26 6.77
C PRO A 33 11.59 25.51 7.14
N ASP A 34 11.59 26.49 6.25
CA ASP A 34 10.68 27.66 6.31
C ASP A 34 9.32 27.33 5.68
N ILE A 35 9.33 26.54 4.61
CA ILE A 35 8.15 26.09 3.87
C ILE A 35 8.14 24.57 3.82
N VAL A 36 6.98 23.96 4.13
CA VAL A 36 6.76 22.52 3.98
C VAL A 36 5.58 22.30 3.03
N ILE A 37 5.85 21.59 1.92
CA ILE A 37 4.85 21.06 1.01
C ILE A 37 4.75 19.56 1.30
N VAL A 38 3.64 19.16 1.91
CA VAL A 38 3.43 17.79 2.43
C VAL A 38 2.20 17.15 1.82
N GLU A 39 2.26 15.84 1.57
CA GLU A 39 1.10 15.06 1.16
C GLU A 39 0.04 14.99 2.29
N SER A 40 -1.21 14.74 1.91
CA SER A 40 -2.35 14.70 2.84
C SER A 40 -3.28 13.51 2.59
N THR A 41 -2.81 12.48 1.89
CA THR A 41 -3.66 11.37 1.42
C THR A 41 -4.39 10.68 2.56
N TYR A 42 -3.73 10.56 3.72
CA TYR A 42 -4.26 9.97 4.95
C TYR A 42 -4.26 10.94 6.15
N GLY A 43 -4.21 12.25 5.91
CA GLY A 43 -3.98 13.26 6.95
C GLY A 43 -5.00 13.28 8.10
N VAL A 44 -6.18 12.67 7.93
CA VAL A 44 -7.20 12.53 8.99
C VAL A 44 -7.36 11.10 9.52
N SER A 45 -6.75 10.11 8.87
CA SER A 45 -6.87 8.69 9.19
C SER A 45 -5.89 8.28 10.26
N ARG A 46 -6.29 7.28 11.06
CA ARG A 46 -5.42 6.56 11.99
C ARG A 46 -5.21 5.16 11.45
N HIS A 47 -3.97 4.70 11.45
CA HIS A 47 -3.63 3.35 11.04
C HIS A 47 -3.49 2.46 12.28
N LEU A 48 -3.96 1.22 12.17
CA LEU A 48 -3.61 0.20 13.14
C LEU A 48 -2.09 -0.06 13.09
N PRO A 49 -1.49 -0.56 14.19
CA PRO A 49 -0.12 -1.06 14.18
C PRO A 49 0.12 -2.04 13.04
N ARG A 50 1.33 -2.06 12.48
CA ARG A 50 1.69 -2.93 11.33
C ARG A 50 1.34 -4.39 11.59
N GLU A 51 1.73 -4.92 12.74
CA GLU A 51 1.51 -6.33 13.14
C GLU A 51 0.03 -6.69 13.13
N GLN A 52 -0.84 -5.85 13.71
CA GLN A 52 -2.29 -6.09 13.71
C GLN A 52 -2.88 -6.05 12.30
N ARG A 53 -2.34 -5.18 11.43
CA ARG A 53 -2.78 -5.14 10.03
C ARG A 53 -2.36 -6.42 9.30
N GLU A 54 -1.11 -6.86 9.49
CA GLU A 54 -0.54 -8.12 8.99
C GLU A 54 -1.39 -9.31 9.37
N GLU A 55 -1.70 -9.43 10.66
CA GLU A 55 -2.57 -10.47 11.19
C GLU A 55 -3.96 -10.45 10.54
N LEU A 56 -4.62 -9.29 10.49
CA LEU A 56 -5.95 -9.17 9.88
C LEU A 56 -5.96 -9.51 8.39
N PHE A 57 -4.92 -9.16 7.64
CA PHE A 57 -4.79 -9.53 6.24
C PHE A 57 -4.60 -11.04 6.08
N LEU A 58 -3.64 -11.62 6.80
CA LEU A 58 -3.33 -13.04 6.73
C LEU A 58 -4.52 -13.89 7.15
N GLN A 59 -5.23 -13.49 8.22
CA GLN A 59 -6.46 -14.14 8.65
C GLN A 59 -7.49 -14.19 7.51
N ARG A 60 -7.71 -13.07 6.81
CA ARG A 60 -8.63 -13.04 5.67
C ARG A 60 -8.18 -13.92 4.52
N VAL A 61 -6.89 -13.91 4.18
CA VAL A 61 -6.33 -14.77 3.14
C VAL A 61 -6.59 -16.24 3.50
N VAL A 62 -6.21 -16.66 4.70
CA VAL A 62 -6.34 -18.05 5.16
C VAL A 62 -7.79 -18.49 5.25
N ASP A 63 -8.70 -17.65 5.76
CA ASP A 63 -10.12 -17.96 5.84
C ASP A 63 -10.73 -18.21 4.45
N THR A 64 -10.40 -17.37 3.48
CA THR A 64 -10.83 -17.54 2.09
C THR A 64 -10.31 -18.86 1.50
N LEU A 65 -9.03 -19.18 1.71
CA LEU A 65 -8.40 -20.40 1.19
C LEU A 65 -9.00 -21.66 1.83
N ARG A 66 -9.21 -21.66 3.15
CA ARG A 66 -9.87 -22.77 3.89
C ARG A 66 -11.32 -22.97 3.44
N GLY A 67 -12.00 -21.91 3.02
CA GLY A 67 -13.33 -21.96 2.41
C GLY A 67 -13.36 -22.49 0.98
N GLY A 68 -12.22 -22.89 0.41
CA GLY A 68 -12.11 -23.36 -0.96
C GLY A 68 -12.12 -22.23 -1.99
N GLY A 69 -11.96 -20.98 -1.55
CA GLY A 69 -12.02 -19.78 -2.37
C GLY A 69 -10.66 -19.30 -2.86
N ARG A 70 -10.70 -18.29 -3.73
CA ARG A 70 -9.51 -17.64 -4.30
C ARG A 70 -9.37 -16.23 -3.76
N VAL A 71 -8.14 -15.81 -3.56
CA VAL A 71 -7.82 -14.45 -3.11
C VAL A 71 -7.21 -13.68 -4.27
N LEU A 72 -7.87 -12.60 -4.70
CA LEU A 72 -7.33 -11.64 -5.65
C LEU A 72 -6.72 -10.46 -4.90
N LEU A 73 -5.45 -10.19 -5.19
CA LEU A 73 -4.69 -9.04 -4.71
C LEU A 73 -4.36 -8.13 -5.90
N PRO A 74 -5.23 -7.16 -6.25
CA PRO A 74 -4.94 -6.17 -7.27
C PRO A 74 -3.89 -5.19 -6.73
N VAL A 75 -2.71 -5.19 -7.33
CA VAL A 75 -1.54 -4.46 -6.84
C VAL A 75 -0.87 -3.64 -7.94
N VAL A 76 -0.09 -2.64 -7.53
CA VAL A 76 0.91 -2.00 -8.40
C VAL A 76 2.11 -2.92 -8.64
N ALA A 77 2.79 -2.74 -9.77
CA ALA A 77 3.89 -3.62 -10.18
C ALA A 77 5.14 -3.53 -9.27
N MET A 78 5.32 -2.38 -8.61
CA MET A 78 6.41 -2.11 -7.68
C MET A 78 5.88 -1.29 -6.50
N GLY A 79 6.44 -1.49 -5.32
CA GLY A 79 6.04 -0.83 -4.07
C GLY A 79 5.35 -1.80 -3.13
N ARG A 80 4.02 -1.70 -3.02
CA ARG A 80 3.24 -2.52 -2.07
C ARG A 80 3.30 -4.01 -2.38
N SER A 81 3.45 -4.39 -3.63
CA SER A 81 3.51 -5.80 -4.01
C SER A 81 4.69 -6.54 -3.38
N GLN A 82 5.88 -5.93 -3.33
CA GLN A 82 7.05 -6.55 -2.69
C GLN A 82 6.85 -6.76 -1.18
N GLU A 83 6.15 -5.84 -0.52
CA GLU A 83 5.78 -5.99 0.89
C GLU A 83 4.90 -7.21 1.14
N LEU A 84 3.86 -7.36 0.32
CA LEU A 84 2.92 -8.45 0.44
C LEU A 84 3.56 -9.78 0.09
N LEU A 85 4.48 -9.80 -0.88
CA LEU A 85 5.24 -11.01 -1.22
C LEU A 85 6.14 -11.45 -0.06
N LEU A 86 6.88 -10.53 0.58
CA LEU A 86 7.68 -10.83 1.76
C LEU A 86 6.82 -11.39 2.90
N LEU A 87 5.69 -10.75 3.18
CA LEU A 87 4.76 -11.20 4.21
C LEU A 87 4.20 -12.59 3.92
N LEU A 88 3.73 -12.82 2.69
CA LEU A 88 3.10 -14.08 2.31
C LEU A 88 4.12 -15.21 2.24
N ASP A 89 5.33 -14.99 1.72
CA ASP A 89 6.37 -16.01 1.63
C ASP A 89 6.85 -16.44 3.03
N GLU A 90 7.08 -15.49 3.93
CA GLU A 90 7.39 -15.78 5.34
C GLU A 90 6.26 -16.54 6.03
N TYR A 91 5.00 -16.13 5.79
CA TYR A 91 3.86 -16.81 6.38
C TYR A 91 3.68 -18.23 5.86
N TRP A 92 3.89 -18.46 4.55
CA TRP A 92 3.84 -19.79 3.94
C TRP A 92 4.95 -20.71 4.46
N GLU A 93 6.17 -20.19 4.63
CA GLU A 93 7.27 -20.96 5.22
C GLU A 93 6.94 -21.42 6.64
N ALA A 94 6.26 -20.57 7.43
CA ALA A 94 5.85 -20.88 8.80
C ALA A 94 4.62 -21.82 8.91
N HIS A 95 3.87 -22.01 7.82
CA HIS A 95 2.60 -22.76 7.81
C HIS A 95 2.60 -23.84 6.71
N PRO A 96 3.23 -25.01 6.96
CA PRO A 96 3.36 -26.08 5.96
C PRO A 96 2.04 -26.60 5.41
N GLU A 97 0.93 -26.45 6.13
CA GLU A 97 -0.41 -26.81 5.65
C GLU A 97 -0.86 -25.97 4.44
N LEU A 98 -0.25 -24.80 4.22
CA LEU A 98 -0.51 -23.93 3.06
C LEU A 98 0.42 -24.22 1.89
N ALA A 99 1.43 -25.09 2.03
CA ALA A 99 2.42 -25.37 0.98
C ALA A 99 1.79 -25.88 -0.34
N ALA A 100 0.63 -26.52 -0.26
CA ALA A 100 -0.11 -26.98 -1.44
C ALA A 100 -0.92 -25.87 -2.14
N VAL A 101 -1.10 -24.71 -1.49
CA VAL A 101 -1.86 -23.58 -2.03
C VAL A 101 -0.90 -22.62 -2.74
N PRO A 102 -1.01 -22.47 -4.08
CA PRO A 102 -0.07 -21.65 -4.82
C PRO A 102 -0.33 -20.14 -4.64
N ILE A 103 0.76 -19.38 -4.57
CA ILE A 103 0.76 -17.93 -4.72
C ILE A 103 1.25 -17.60 -6.13
N TYR A 104 0.44 -16.90 -6.90
CA TYR A 104 0.75 -16.51 -8.26
C TYR A 104 1.00 -15.02 -8.40
N GLN A 105 2.00 -14.67 -9.21
CA GLN A 105 2.25 -13.31 -9.62
C GLN A 105 2.03 -13.16 -11.14
N ALA A 106 0.95 -12.48 -11.53
CA ALA A 106 0.54 -12.28 -12.92
C ALA A 106 0.94 -10.89 -13.45
N SER A 107 2.24 -10.63 -13.54
CA SER A 107 2.75 -9.41 -14.20
C SER A 107 4.20 -9.54 -14.63
N GLY A 108 4.45 -9.36 -15.94
CA GLY A 108 5.81 -9.25 -16.47
C GLY A 108 6.58 -8.04 -15.91
N GLN A 109 5.87 -6.97 -15.55
CA GLN A 109 6.47 -5.78 -14.94
C GLN A 109 6.94 -6.07 -13.51
N MET A 110 6.15 -6.77 -12.70
CA MET A 110 6.55 -7.16 -11.35
C MET A 110 7.82 -8.04 -11.36
N ARG A 111 7.92 -9.00 -12.30
CA ARG A 111 9.14 -9.82 -12.46
C ARG A 111 10.36 -8.96 -12.80
N LYS A 112 10.23 -8.03 -13.76
CA LYS A 112 11.34 -7.13 -14.12
C LYS A 112 11.70 -6.18 -12.97
N GLY A 113 10.69 -5.69 -12.26
CA GLY A 113 10.83 -4.84 -11.09
C GLY A 113 11.64 -5.50 -9.97
N MET A 114 11.57 -6.82 -9.82
CA MET A 114 12.35 -7.53 -8.78
C MET A 114 13.86 -7.31 -8.91
N ARG A 115 14.38 -7.24 -10.13
CA ARG A 115 15.81 -6.95 -10.36
C ARG A 115 16.22 -5.58 -9.81
N VAL A 116 15.31 -4.60 -9.83
CA VAL A 116 15.56 -3.28 -9.26
C VAL A 116 15.69 -3.39 -7.74
N TYR A 117 14.80 -4.14 -7.09
CA TYR A 117 14.88 -4.39 -5.65
C TYR A 117 16.19 -5.07 -5.25
N GLU A 118 16.61 -6.10 -5.99
CA GLU A 118 17.89 -6.79 -5.77
C GLU A 118 19.10 -5.88 -5.99
N THR A 119 19.05 -5.01 -7.00
CA THR A 119 20.17 -4.10 -7.34
C THR A 119 20.35 -3.00 -6.29
N TYR A 120 19.25 -2.51 -5.71
CA TYR A 120 19.25 -1.36 -4.80
C TYR A 120 19.00 -1.74 -3.33
N VAL A 121 19.48 -2.90 -2.90
CA VAL A 121 19.36 -3.38 -1.51
C VAL A 121 19.93 -2.39 -0.48
N GLU A 122 20.94 -1.61 -0.87
CA GLU A 122 21.54 -0.59 0.01
C GLU A 122 20.57 0.53 0.43
N MET A 123 19.46 0.71 -0.31
CA MET A 123 18.41 1.67 0.03
C MET A 123 17.32 1.10 0.95
N MET A 124 17.41 -0.18 1.32
CA MET A 124 16.45 -0.86 2.18
C MET A 124 16.77 -0.68 3.67
N ASN A 125 15.94 -1.22 4.54
CA ASN A 125 16.21 -1.24 5.98
C ASN A 125 17.36 -2.21 6.33
N ASP A 126 17.86 -2.10 7.56
CA ASP A 126 18.99 -2.91 8.02
C ASP A 126 18.66 -4.40 8.10
N ASP A 127 17.39 -4.74 8.38
CA ASP A 127 16.91 -6.13 8.43
C ASP A 127 17.10 -6.82 7.08
N ILE A 128 16.64 -6.19 5.98
CA ILE A 128 16.80 -6.74 4.64
C ILE A 128 18.27 -6.79 4.23
N LYS A 129 19.07 -5.76 4.56
CA LYS A 129 20.52 -5.78 4.27
C LYS A 129 21.21 -6.96 4.95
N ALA A 130 20.89 -7.21 6.23
CA ALA A 130 21.44 -8.33 6.99
C ALA A 130 21.05 -9.67 6.36
N VAL A 131 19.78 -9.85 6.00
CA VAL A 131 19.30 -11.07 5.32
C VAL A 131 20.00 -11.26 3.97
N PHE A 132 20.13 -10.19 3.18
CA PHE A 132 20.74 -10.21 1.85
C PHE A 132 22.20 -10.70 1.84
N GLN A 133 22.95 -10.49 2.92
CA GLN A 133 24.32 -11.01 3.07
C GLN A 133 24.38 -12.55 3.04
N HIS A 134 23.28 -13.21 3.40
CA HIS A 134 23.18 -14.67 3.44
C HIS A 134 22.40 -15.22 2.25
N HIS A 135 21.29 -14.59 1.87
CA HIS A 135 20.48 -14.99 0.72
C HIS A 135 19.59 -13.84 0.25
N ASN A 136 19.15 -13.89 -1.00
CA ASN A 136 18.24 -12.89 -1.55
C ASN A 136 16.81 -13.03 -0.94
N PRO A 137 16.32 -12.05 -0.16
CA PRO A 137 14.98 -12.10 0.46
C PRO A 137 13.84 -11.92 -0.56
N PHE A 138 14.16 -11.51 -1.80
CA PHE A 138 13.20 -11.41 -2.90
C PHE A 138 13.17 -12.65 -3.80
N ALA A 139 14.00 -13.65 -3.49
CA ALA A 139 13.93 -14.97 -4.11
C ALA A 139 12.89 -15.84 -3.40
N PHE A 140 11.62 -15.48 -3.59
CA PHE A 140 10.48 -16.13 -2.93
C PHE A 140 10.38 -17.61 -3.28
N ARG A 141 10.14 -18.44 -2.27
CA ARG A 141 10.09 -19.91 -2.39
C ARG A 141 8.69 -20.41 -2.74
N HIS A 142 7.67 -19.70 -2.27
CA HIS A 142 6.27 -20.10 -2.37
C HIS A 142 5.51 -19.34 -3.45
N VAL A 143 6.19 -18.49 -4.22
CA VAL A 143 5.59 -17.62 -5.23
C VAL A 143 5.96 -18.09 -6.65
N THR A 144 4.93 -18.40 -7.45
CA THR A 144 5.07 -18.78 -8.84
C THR A 144 4.80 -17.59 -9.77
N HIS A 145 5.77 -17.26 -10.62
CA HIS A 145 5.65 -16.19 -11.59
C HIS A 145 4.99 -16.66 -12.89
N LEU A 146 3.80 -16.14 -13.18
CA LEU A 146 3.08 -16.42 -14.42
C LEU A 146 3.63 -15.56 -15.57
N LYS A 147 3.93 -16.19 -16.71
CA LYS A 147 4.38 -15.48 -17.92
C LYS A 147 3.23 -14.70 -18.57
N SER A 148 2.02 -15.24 -18.50
CA SER A 148 0.78 -14.57 -18.94
C SER A 148 -0.42 -15.19 -18.21
N ALA A 149 -1.56 -14.50 -18.21
CA ALA A 149 -2.82 -15.02 -17.67
C ALA A 149 -3.27 -16.32 -18.36
N ALA A 150 -2.83 -16.59 -19.59
CA ALA A 150 -3.12 -17.86 -20.29
C ALA A 150 -2.42 -19.09 -19.67
N HIS A 151 -1.41 -18.87 -18.81
CA HIS A 151 -0.72 -19.95 -18.09
C HIS A 151 -1.22 -20.09 -16.65
N PHE A 152 -2.31 -19.40 -16.31
CA PHE A 152 -2.97 -19.56 -15.03
C PHE A 152 -3.96 -20.71 -15.13
N ASP A 153 -3.64 -21.84 -14.51
CA ASP A 153 -4.57 -22.95 -14.37
C ASP A 153 -5.43 -22.72 -13.12
N ASP A 154 -6.71 -22.40 -13.34
CA ASP A 154 -7.61 -21.92 -12.29
C ASP A 154 -8.22 -23.06 -11.46
N VAL A 155 -7.35 -23.91 -10.90
CA VAL A 155 -7.73 -25.13 -10.18
C VAL A 155 -7.56 -24.93 -8.68
N GLY A 156 -8.68 -24.93 -7.97
CA GLY A 156 -8.71 -24.89 -6.51
C GLY A 156 -8.38 -23.51 -5.89
N PRO A 157 -8.12 -23.49 -4.57
CA PRO A 157 -7.76 -22.28 -3.85
C PRO A 157 -6.39 -21.77 -4.28
N CYS A 158 -6.26 -20.45 -4.43
CA CYS A 158 -4.98 -19.80 -4.70
C CYS A 158 -5.00 -18.34 -4.25
N VAL A 159 -3.80 -17.76 -4.16
CA VAL A 159 -3.60 -16.31 -4.05
C VAL A 159 -3.08 -15.81 -5.38
N LEU A 160 -3.75 -14.84 -6.00
CA LEU A 160 -3.33 -14.22 -7.25
C LEU A 160 -3.02 -12.74 -7.05
N MET A 161 -1.76 -12.37 -7.19
CA MET A 161 -1.30 -10.99 -7.28
C MET A 161 -1.26 -10.55 -8.73
N ALA A 162 -2.06 -9.54 -9.07
CA ALA A 162 -2.23 -9.11 -10.45
C ALA A 162 -2.27 -7.60 -10.59
N THR A 163 -1.79 -7.10 -11.73
CA THR A 163 -1.76 -5.66 -12.06
C THR A 163 -2.85 -5.30 -13.08
N PRO A 164 -3.36 -4.05 -13.07
CA PRO A 164 -3.09 -2.96 -12.12
C PRO A 164 -4.01 -2.97 -10.89
N SER A 165 -3.64 -2.25 -9.83
CA SER A 165 -4.42 -2.14 -8.58
C SER A 165 -5.82 -1.54 -8.76
N GLY A 166 -5.98 -0.62 -9.72
CA GLY A 166 -7.25 0.08 -9.97
C GLY A 166 -8.35 -0.75 -10.68
N LEU A 167 -8.10 -2.03 -11.00
CA LEU A 167 -9.04 -2.92 -11.69
C LEU A 167 -9.62 -2.33 -13.00
N GLN A 168 -8.86 -1.50 -13.70
CA GLN A 168 -9.33 -0.87 -14.95
C GLN A 168 -9.22 -1.81 -16.15
N SER A 169 -8.17 -2.62 -16.20
CA SER A 169 -7.80 -3.45 -17.35
C SER A 169 -6.83 -4.54 -16.92
N GLY A 170 -6.31 -5.32 -17.87
CA GLY A 170 -5.24 -6.28 -17.62
C GLY A 170 -5.62 -7.44 -16.71
N ALA A 171 -4.60 -8.17 -16.24
CA ALA A 171 -4.77 -9.43 -15.53
C ALA A 171 -5.60 -9.31 -14.24
N SER A 172 -5.48 -8.20 -13.51
CA SER A 172 -6.28 -8.01 -12.29
C SER A 172 -7.77 -7.84 -12.59
N ARG A 173 -8.10 -7.13 -13.67
CA ARG A 173 -9.48 -6.96 -14.11
C ARG A 173 -10.05 -8.24 -14.69
N ASP A 174 -9.26 -8.96 -15.49
CA ASP A 174 -9.69 -10.21 -16.11
C ASP A 174 -9.97 -11.28 -15.03
N ALA A 175 -9.08 -11.41 -14.03
CA ALA A 175 -9.31 -12.29 -12.88
C ALA A 175 -10.50 -11.85 -12.02
N PHE A 176 -10.64 -10.54 -11.78
CA PHE A 176 -11.78 -10.01 -11.03
C PHE A 176 -13.12 -10.37 -11.69
N GLU A 177 -13.27 -10.12 -12.99
CA GLU A 177 -14.51 -10.43 -13.71
C GLU A 177 -14.80 -11.94 -13.74
N ALA A 178 -13.76 -12.78 -13.81
CA ALA A 178 -13.89 -14.23 -13.76
C ALA A 178 -14.37 -14.73 -12.38
N TRP A 179 -14.00 -14.05 -11.31
CA TRP A 179 -14.20 -14.56 -9.94
C TRP A 179 -15.30 -13.85 -9.14
N CYS A 180 -15.73 -12.66 -9.56
CA CYS A 180 -16.58 -11.75 -8.76
C CYS A 180 -17.96 -12.30 -8.36
N GLU A 181 -18.46 -13.31 -9.09
CA GLU A 181 -19.78 -13.93 -8.89
C GLU A 181 -19.76 -15.11 -7.90
N ASP A 182 -18.58 -15.57 -7.47
CA ASP A 182 -18.46 -16.61 -6.44
C ASP A 182 -18.17 -15.99 -5.06
N LYS A 183 -19.12 -16.20 -4.14
CA LYS A 183 -19.06 -15.72 -2.75
C LYS A 183 -17.91 -16.32 -1.92
N ARG A 184 -17.32 -17.43 -2.36
CA ARG A 184 -16.15 -18.04 -1.71
C ARG A 184 -14.89 -17.23 -1.95
N ASN A 185 -14.84 -16.51 -3.08
CA ASN A 185 -13.67 -15.74 -3.43
C ASN A 185 -13.61 -14.43 -2.64
N THR A 186 -12.43 -13.81 -2.60
CA THR A 186 -12.20 -12.54 -1.93
C THR A 186 -11.28 -11.66 -2.77
N VAL A 187 -11.60 -10.38 -2.90
CA VAL A 187 -10.69 -9.36 -3.45
C VAL A 187 -10.29 -8.43 -2.32
N ILE A 188 -8.98 -8.32 -2.08
CA ILE A 188 -8.44 -7.47 -1.02
C ILE A 188 -7.80 -6.25 -1.67
N ILE A 189 -8.38 -5.07 -1.47
CA ILE A 189 -7.80 -3.83 -2.00
C ILE A 189 -6.65 -3.39 -1.08
N CYS A 190 -5.42 -3.50 -1.58
CA CYS A 190 -4.18 -3.25 -0.84
C CYS A 190 -3.58 -1.85 -1.05
N ASP A 191 -3.99 -1.15 -2.11
CA ASP A 191 -3.47 0.17 -2.52
C ASP A 191 -4.55 1.26 -2.43
N PHE A 192 -4.14 2.53 -2.61
CA PHE A 192 -5.07 3.65 -2.66
C PHE A 192 -6.01 3.52 -3.85
N ALA A 193 -7.29 3.30 -3.56
CA ALA A 193 -8.31 3.23 -4.57
C ALA A 193 -8.71 4.65 -5.03
N VAL A 194 -8.10 5.09 -6.12
CA VAL A 194 -8.35 6.41 -6.73
C VAL A 194 -9.82 6.53 -7.15
N GLN A 195 -10.41 7.70 -6.94
CA GLN A 195 -11.77 8.00 -7.38
C GLN A 195 -11.94 7.81 -8.89
N GLY A 196 -13.09 7.26 -9.30
CA GLY A 196 -13.36 6.89 -10.69
C GLY A 196 -12.78 5.54 -11.13
N THR A 197 -12.09 4.80 -10.25
CA THR A 197 -11.65 3.43 -10.54
C THR A 197 -12.65 2.38 -10.05
N LEU A 198 -12.67 1.20 -10.69
CA LEU A 198 -13.47 0.06 -10.26
C LEU A 198 -13.06 -0.41 -8.87
N ALA A 199 -11.76 -0.40 -8.55
CA ALA A 199 -11.29 -0.69 -7.19
C ALA A 199 -11.95 0.22 -6.14
N ARG A 200 -12.19 1.50 -6.46
CA ARG A 200 -12.91 2.41 -5.57
C ARG A 200 -14.41 2.16 -5.55
N GLU A 201 -15.00 1.87 -6.71
CA GLU A 201 -16.43 1.56 -6.85
C GLU A 201 -16.82 0.35 -6.00
N ILE A 202 -16.07 -0.76 -6.07
CA ILE A 202 -16.43 -2.00 -5.37
C ILE A 202 -16.37 -1.88 -3.84
N LEU A 203 -15.52 -0.98 -3.33
CA LEU A 203 -15.48 -0.64 -1.90
C LEU A 203 -16.76 0.06 -1.43
N GLY A 204 -17.50 0.71 -2.34
CA GLY A 204 -18.83 1.26 -2.06
C GLY A 204 -19.93 0.21 -1.90
N GLY A 205 -19.62 -1.07 -2.14
CA GLY A 205 -20.56 -2.17 -1.97
C GLY A 205 -21.68 -2.26 -3.01
N PRO A 206 -21.43 -2.05 -4.32
CA PRO A 206 -22.48 -2.20 -5.33
C PRO A 206 -22.91 -3.68 -5.43
N LYS A 207 -24.13 -3.90 -5.91
CA LYS A 207 -24.71 -5.23 -6.13
C LYS A 207 -24.18 -5.90 -7.40
N ASP A 208 -23.86 -5.10 -8.41
CA ASP A 208 -23.28 -5.52 -9.67
C ASP A 208 -22.13 -4.60 -10.09
N ILE A 209 -21.41 -5.03 -11.13
CA ILE A 209 -20.38 -4.25 -11.81
C ILE A 209 -20.61 -4.31 -13.32
N LEU A 210 -20.19 -3.25 -14.02
CA LEU A 210 -20.13 -3.24 -15.48
C LEU A 210 -18.82 -3.87 -15.94
N THR A 211 -18.92 -4.98 -16.66
CA THR A 211 -17.77 -5.65 -17.28
C THR A 211 -17.19 -4.83 -18.43
N ARG A 212 -15.94 -5.11 -18.80
CA ARG A 212 -15.29 -4.47 -19.96
C ARG A 212 -16.04 -4.71 -21.28
N THR A 213 -16.74 -5.83 -21.38
CA THR A 213 -17.57 -6.21 -22.53
C THR A 213 -18.96 -5.56 -22.52
N GLY A 214 -19.31 -4.78 -21.49
CA GLY A 214 -20.59 -4.06 -21.40
C GLY A 214 -21.72 -4.84 -20.72
N TYR A 215 -21.49 -6.08 -20.28
CA TYR A 215 -22.45 -6.86 -19.50
C TYR A 215 -22.38 -6.51 -18.02
N ARG A 216 -23.49 -6.67 -17.28
CA ARG A 216 -23.51 -6.58 -15.82
C ARG A 216 -23.26 -7.95 -15.22
N ARG A 217 -22.40 -8.02 -14.20
CA ARG A 217 -22.15 -9.23 -13.40
C ARG A 217 -22.47 -8.97 -11.93
N MET A 218 -23.00 -9.99 -11.25
CA MET A 218 -23.30 -9.88 -9.83
C MET A 218 -22.01 -9.84 -9.01
N LEU A 219 -21.96 -8.99 -7.99
CA LEU A 219 -20.79 -8.87 -7.13
C LEU A 219 -21.07 -9.52 -5.78
N THR A 220 -20.74 -10.80 -5.67
CA THR A 220 -20.98 -11.62 -4.46
C THR A 220 -19.70 -11.90 -3.67
N MET A 221 -18.54 -11.72 -4.31
CA MET A 221 -17.22 -11.85 -3.69
C MET A 221 -17.05 -10.91 -2.48
N ILE A 222 -16.32 -11.37 -1.46
CA ILE A 222 -16.00 -10.58 -0.25
C ILE A 222 -14.99 -9.48 -0.61
N LYS A 223 -15.20 -8.27 -0.09
CA LYS A 223 -14.44 -7.06 -0.46
C LYS A 223 -13.87 -6.30 0.75
N PRO A 224 -12.93 -6.88 1.53
CA PRO A 224 -12.29 -6.13 2.60
C PRO A 224 -11.31 -5.10 2.01
N GLN A 225 -11.29 -3.90 2.58
CA GLN A 225 -10.17 -2.98 2.36
C GLN A 225 -9.08 -3.29 3.38
N ALA A 226 -7.88 -3.55 2.90
CA ALA A 226 -6.71 -3.61 3.75
C ALA A 226 -6.27 -2.15 4.01
N SER A 227 -6.43 -1.64 5.23
CA SER A 227 -6.02 -0.29 5.65
C SER A 227 -4.49 -0.15 5.85
N TRP A 228 -3.72 -0.47 4.81
CA TRP A 228 -2.27 -0.70 4.92
C TRP A 228 -1.38 0.48 4.53
N MET A 229 -1.96 1.60 4.16
CA MET A 229 -1.22 2.53 3.30
C MET A 229 0.02 3.16 3.93
N ARG A 230 1.01 3.31 3.04
CA ARG A 230 2.43 3.70 3.20
C ARG A 230 2.58 5.22 3.27
N GLN A 231 1.51 5.90 3.66
CA GLN A 231 1.36 7.33 3.52
C GLN A 231 1.12 7.92 4.90
N ALA A 232 1.46 9.19 5.04
CA ALA A 232 1.45 9.84 6.33
C ALA A 232 0.01 9.90 6.87
N GLY A 233 -0.28 9.03 7.83
CA GLY A 233 -1.47 9.13 8.67
C GLY A 233 -1.44 10.41 9.49
N ARG A 234 -2.53 10.71 10.20
CA ARG A 234 -2.69 11.94 10.99
C ARG A 234 -1.48 12.27 11.88
N GLU A 235 -0.91 11.27 12.55
CA GLU A 235 0.22 11.44 13.47
C GLU A 235 1.54 11.72 12.74
N ALA A 236 1.77 11.04 11.60
CA ALA A 236 2.94 11.27 10.76
C ALA A 236 2.89 12.68 10.15
N ALA A 237 1.75 13.11 9.63
CA ALA A 237 1.55 14.47 9.09
C ALA A 237 1.71 15.56 10.17
N ALA A 238 1.18 15.31 11.38
CA ALA A 238 1.35 16.22 12.51
C ALA A 238 2.82 16.31 12.98
N SER A 239 3.54 15.19 13.02
CA SER A 239 4.95 15.17 13.42
C SER A 239 5.90 15.78 12.38
N GLY A 240 5.55 15.72 11.08
CA GLY A 240 6.29 16.38 10.01
C GLY A 240 6.08 17.89 9.94
N SER A 241 5.01 18.39 10.56
CA SER A 241 4.68 19.83 10.66
C SER A 241 4.99 20.44 12.04
N ALA A 242 5.26 19.61 13.05
CA ALA A 242 5.53 20.08 14.40
C ALA A 242 6.97 20.63 14.53
N PRO A 243 7.15 21.89 14.96
CA PRO A 243 8.47 22.38 15.33
C PRO A 243 8.98 21.59 16.54
N GLN A 244 10.22 21.08 16.47
CA GLN A 244 10.88 20.47 17.62
C GLN A 244 10.92 21.49 18.77
N ARG A 245 10.24 21.17 19.89
CA ARG A 245 10.41 21.93 21.13
C ARG A 245 11.86 21.78 21.59
N ARG A 246 12.63 22.87 21.53
CA ARG A 246 13.88 22.95 22.29
C ARG A 246 13.56 22.84 23.79
N PRO A 247 14.26 22.00 24.57
CA PRO A 247 14.13 22.04 26.01
C PRO A 247 14.66 23.39 26.50
N GLY A 248 13.81 24.21 27.12
CA GLY A 248 14.23 25.44 27.83
C GLY A 248 13.90 26.81 27.22
N GLY A 249 12.86 26.95 26.38
CA GLY A 249 12.43 28.27 25.87
C GLY A 249 10.96 28.56 26.14
N GLY A 250 10.65 29.36 27.17
CA GLY A 250 9.30 29.82 27.47
C GLY A 250 8.70 30.65 26.33
N TRP A 251 7.42 30.45 26.06
CA TRP A 251 6.64 31.28 25.13
C TRP A 251 6.55 32.71 25.67
N ARG A 252 7.38 33.63 25.19
CA ARG A 252 7.07 35.07 25.24
C ARG A 252 6.16 35.38 24.05
N GLY A 253 4.87 35.46 24.30
CA GLY A 253 3.91 35.97 23.32
C GLY A 253 4.28 37.39 22.90
N ARG A 254 4.37 37.64 21.59
CA ARG A 254 4.39 39.01 21.07
C ARG A 254 2.98 39.62 21.18
N PRO A 255 2.84 40.94 21.44
CA PRO A 255 1.53 41.56 21.60
C PRO A 255 0.75 41.53 20.28
N ARG A 256 -0.56 41.27 20.37
CA ARG A 256 -1.51 41.41 19.26
C ARG A 256 -1.50 42.86 18.78
N HIS A 257 -1.12 43.11 17.53
CA HIS A 257 -1.43 44.37 16.87
C HIS A 257 -2.96 44.46 16.69
N ARG A 258 -3.53 45.58 17.14
CA ARG A 258 -4.95 45.91 17.05
C ARG A 258 -5.41 45.92 15.59
N ALA A 259 -6.55 45.30 15.33
CA ALA A 259 -7.33 45.49 14.12
C ALA A 259 -7.72 46.97 13.99
N GLY A 260 -7.34 47.60 12.89
CA GLY A 260 -7.80 48.93 12.51
C GLY A 260 -9.25 48.88 12.05
N GLN A 261 -10.09 49.69 12.68
CA GLN A 261 -11.46 50.00 12.27
C GLN A 261 -11.45 50.60 10.86
N TRP A 262 -12.26 50.03 9.96
CA TRP A 262 -12.76 50.75 8.79
C TRP A 262 -14.23 51.06 9.04
N GLY A 263 -14.55 52.36 9.09
CA GLY A 263 -15.91 52.87 9.19
C GLY A 263 -16.03 54.18 8.41
N GLY A 264 -16.68 54.08 7.24
CA GLY A 264 -17.67 55.03 6.71
C GLY A 264 -17.28 56.44 6.25
N GLY A 265 -17.59 56.73 4.97
CA GLY A 265 -18.30 57.95 4.58
C GLY A 265 -17.56 58.95 3.68
N CYS A 266 -17.77 58.86 2.37
CA CYS A 266 -18.58 59.80 1.55
C CYS A 266 -18.97 59.09 0.25
#